data_AF-A0A3D4FAW8-F1
#
_entry.id   AF-A0A3D4FAW8-F1
#
_cell.length_a   1.000
_cell.length_b   1.000
_cell.length_c   1.000
_cell.angle_alpha   90.00
_cell.angle_beta   90.00
_cell.angle_gamma   90.00
#
_symmetry.space_group_name_H-M   'P 1'
#
loop_
_entity.id
_entity.type
_entity.pdbx_description
1 polymer ?
#
loop_
_entity_poly.entity_id
_entity_poly.type
_entity_poly.pdbx_seq_one_letter_code
_entity_poly.pdbx_strand_id
1 'polypeptide(L)'
;MPSIQEIIHKFEVGEGSGYLQKLALILSLLALLVFYNVREYQGFATVEAMESAHLARQLSEGKGFTSLSLRPLALAHEETQKGEGILSTSEDVLQHVDMVSPPAYPLFLSLWMRILPFEWEIPSHRSENFTRYQPEVLISFINQGLFLLNGLMVFYLGRKLFDDSVAWMSMAC
;
A
#
# COMPACT_ATOMS: atom_id res chain seq x y z
N MET A 1 3.14 -14.33 -36.93
CA MET A 1 2.47 -13.21 -36.24
C MET A 1 0.98 -13.39 -36.49
N PRO A 2 0.13 -13.53 -35.46
CA PRO A 2 -1.29 -13.75 -35.68
C PRO A 2 -1.89 -12.54 -36.42
N SER A 3 -2.69 -12.81 -37.44
CA SER A 3 -3.31 -11.78 -38.28
C SER A 3 -4.40 -11.07 -37.48
N ILE A 4 -4.58 -9.75 -37.70
CA ILE A 4 -5.71 -8.97 -37.17
C ILE A 4 -7.06 -9.64 -37.54
N GLN A 5 -7.12 -10.38 -38.64
CA GLN A 5 -8.28 -11.15 -39.06
C GLN A 5 -8.60 -12.33 -38.13
N GLU A 6 -7.60 -12.99 -37.55
CA GLU A 6 -7.80 -14.09 -36.60
C GLU A 6 -8.38 -13.59 -35.27
N ILE A 7 -7.97 -12.38 -34.85
CA ILE A 7 -8.52 -11.71 -33.68
C ILE A 7 -9.99 -11.36 -33.94
N ILE A 8 -10.30 -10.73 -35.08
CA ILE A 8 -11.69 -10.37 -35.44
C ILE A 8 -12.56 -11.63 -35.61
N HIS A 9 -12.04 -12.68 -36.22
CA HIS A 9 -12.78 -13.92 -36.41
C HIS A 9 -13.08 -14.64 -35.08
N LYS A 10 -12.16 -14.62 -34.11
CA LYS A 10 -12.41 -15.12 -32.75
C LYS A 10 -13.44 -14.29 -31.97
N PHE A 11 -13.55 -13.00 -32.27
CA PHE A 11 -14.59 -12.11 -31.75
C PHE A 11 -15.98 -12.44 -32.35
N GLU A 12 -16.03 -12.77 -33.65
CA GLU A 12 -17.27 -13.06 -34.38
C GLU A 12 -17.84 -14.47 -34.06
N VAL A 13 -16.97 -15.45 -33.82
CA VAL A 13 -17.37 -16.86 -33.58
C VAL A 13 -17.81 -17.12 -32.11
N GLY A 14 -17.75 -16.12 -31.23
CA GLY A 14 -18.18 -16.24 -29.82
C GLY A 14 -17.23 -17.03 -28.92
N GLU A 15 -16.17 -17.61 -29.46
CA GLU A 15 -15.11 -18.32 -28.73
C GLU A 15 -14.29 -17.36 -27.83
N GLY A 16 -14.19 -16.08 -28.20
CA GLY A 16 -13.58 -15.02 -27.38
C GLY A 16 -14.46 -14.50 -26.23
N SER A 17 -15.74 -14.88 -26.17
CA SER A 17 -16.71 -14.28 -25.23
C SER A 17 -16.34 -14.50 -23.76
N GLY A 18 -15.81 -15.68 -23.41
CA GLY A 18 -15.42 -16.00 -22.04
C GLY A 18 -14.19 -15.22 -21.55
N TYR A 19 -13.23 -14.93 -22.43
CA TYR A 19 -12.07 -14.11 -22.08
C TYR A 19 -12.44 -12.63 -22.01
N LEU A 20 -13.28 -12.16 -22.93
CA LEU A 20 -13.86 -10.81 -22.90
C LEU A 20 -14.65 -10.55 -21.63
N GLN A 21 -15.46 -11.49 -21.18
CA GLN A 21 -16.23 -11.35 -19.95
C GLN A 21 -15.31 -11.26 -18.72
N LYS A 22 -14.27 -12.09 -18.64
CA LYS A 22 -13.27 -12.01 -17.56
C LYS A 22 -12.51 -10.69 -17.60
N LEU A 23 -12.09 -10.24 -18.78
CA LEU A 23 -11.40 -8.96 -18.96
C LEU A 23 -12.30 -7.79 -18.56
N ALA A 24 -13.56 -7.79 -18.97
CA ALA A 24 -14.55 -6.78 -18.60
C ALA A 24 -14.79 -6.77 -17.09
N LEU A 25 -14.85 -7.94 -16.45
CA LEU A 25 -15.01 -8.06 -15.00
C LEU A 25 -13.79 -7.51 -14.25
N ILE A 26 -12.57 -7.83 -14.71
CA ILE A 26 -11.33 -7.30 -14.14
C ILE A 26 -11.27 -5.76 -14.31
N LEU A 27 -11.58 -5.25 -15.50
CA LEU A 27 -11.64 -3.80 -15.75
C LEU A 27 -12.71 -3.12 -14.90
N SER A 28 -13.87 -3.74 -14.72
CA SER A 28 -14.93 -3.22 -13.84
C SER A 28 -14.46 -3.16 -12.39
N LEU A 29 -13.75 -4.18 -11.91
CA LEU A 29 -13.19 -4.20 -10.56
C LEU A 29 -12.14 -3.09 -10.39
N LEU A 30 -11.21 -2.94 -11.35
CA LEU A 30 -10.21 -1.88 -11.36
C LEU A 30 -10.86 -0.48 -11.38
N ALA A 31 -11.88 -0.29 -12.22
CA ALA A 31 -12.62 0.97 -12.27
C ALA A 31 -13.27 1.29 -10.91
N LEU A 32 -13.82 0.29 -10.23
CA LEU A 32 -14.40 0.47 -8.89
C LEU A 32 -13.33 0.84 -7.84
N LEU A 33 -12.15 0.24 -7.89
CA LEU A 33 -11.02 0.60 -7.02
C LEU A 33 -10.54 2.05 -7.25
N VAL A 34 -10.42 2.46 -8.52
CA VAL A 34 -10.06 3.85 -8.87
C VAL A 34 -11.15 4.81 -8.43
N PHE A 35 -12.42 4.46 -8.65
CA PHE A 35 -13.56 5.27 -8.23
C PHE A 35 -13.60 5.44 -6.71
N TYR A 36 -13.40 4.35 -5.95
CA TYR A 36 -13.30 4.40 -4.50
C TYR A 36 -12.17 5.33 -4.06
N ASN A 37 -10.99 5.20 -4.69
CA ASN A 37 -9.89 6.11 -4.42
C ASN A 37 -10.34 7.55 -4.62
N VAL A 38 -10.77 7.95 -5.82
CA VAL A 38 -11.11 9.34 -6.14
C VAL A 38 -12.18 9.92 -5.23
N ARG A 39 -13.15 9.12 -4.79
CA ARG A 39 -14.31 9.63 -4.05
C ARG A 39 -14.14 9.62 -2.53
N GLU A 40 -13.62 8.53 -1.97
CA GLU A 40 -13.72 8.25 -0.54
C GLU A 40 -12.36 8.21 0.17
N TYR A 41 -11.27 8.03 -0.58
CA TYR A 41 -9.95 7.90 0.05
C TYR A 41 -9.49 9.21 0.71
N GLN A 42 -9.31 9.16 2.02
CA GLN A 42 -8.93 10.30 2.88
C GLN A 42 -7.41 10.38 3.17
N GLY A 43 -6.57 9.67 2.42
CA GLY A 43 -5.12 9.66 2.66
C GLY A 43 -4.73 8.88 3.92
N PHE A 44 -3.65 9.30 4.57
CA PHE A 44 -3.24 8.77 5.88
C PHE A 44 -4.14 9.29 7.01
N ALA A 45 -5.33 8.72 7.14
CA ALA A 45 -6.29 9.11 8.19
C ALA A 45 -5.85 8.71 9.61
N THR A 46 -4.90 7.76 9.74
CA THR A 46 -4.41 7.27 11.03
C THR A 46 -2.91 7.55 11.20
N VAL A 47 -2.52 7.83 12.45
CA VAL A 47 -1.11 8.05 12.82
C VAL A 47 -0.25 6.84 12.49
N GLU A 48 -0.79 5.63 12.66
CA GLU A 48 -0.09 4.38 12.36
C GLU A 48 0.19 4.20 10.86
N ALA A 49 -0.74 4.59 9.99
CA ALA A 49 -0.54 4.54 8.54
C ALA A 49 0.55 5.51 8.10
N MET A 50 0.55 6.72 8.67
CA MET A 50 1.59 7.72 8.42
C MET A 50 2.96 7.23 8.91
N GLU A 51 3.05 6.70 10.12
CA GLU A 51 4.30 6.25 10.72
C GLU A 51 4.91 5.05 9.97
N SER A 52 4.09 4.06 9.63
CA SER A 52 4.55 2.91 8.82
C SER A 52 5.05 3.33 7.43
N ALA A 53 4.43 4.32 6.80
CA ALA A 53 4.89 4.88 5.54
C ALA A 53 6.23 5.62 5.68
N HIS A 54 6.42 6.39 6.76
CA HIS A 54 7.69 7.06 7.04
C HIS A 54 8.83 6.06 7.31
N LEU A 55 8.58 5.04 8.13
CA LEU A 55 9.54 3.97 8.39
C LEU A 55 9.96 3.25 7.10
N ALA A 56 8.98 2.90 6.26
CA ALA A 56 9.24 2.23 5.01
C ALA A 56 10.05 3.10 4.04
N ARG A 57 9.81 4.41 4.03
CA ARG A 57 10.61 5.37 3.27
C ARG A 57 12.06 5.37 3.77
N GLN A 58 12.30 5.51 5.07
CA GLN A 58 13.66 5.50 5.64
C GLN A 58 14.39 4.20 5.31
N LEU A 59 13.68 3.08 5.35
CA LEU A 59 14.21 1.78 4.98
C LEU A 59 14.53 1.68 3.48
N SER A 60 13.68 2.25 2.61
CA SER A 60 13.92 2.30 1.16
C SER A 60 15.11 3.20 0.78
N GLU A 61 15.34 4.27 1.54
CA GLU A 61 16.48 5.18 1.41
C GLU A 61 17.78 4.59 1.98
N GLY A 62 17.73 3.40 2.60
CA GLY A 62 18.89 2.73 3.18
C GLY A 62 19.29 3.22 4.58
N LYS A 63 18.45 4.03 5.24
CA LYS A 63 18.66 4.56 6.61
C LYS A 63 18.29 3.57 7.72
N GLY A 64 17.87 2.36 7.36
CA GLY A 64 17.44 1.32 8.30
C GLY A 64 16.09 1.60 8.95
N PHE A 65 15.77 0.89 10.04
CA PHE A 65 14.55 1.08 10.85
C PHE A 65 14.70 2.27 11.80
N THR A 66 14.95 3.44 11.24
CA THR A 66 14.95 4.70 11.98
C THR A 66 13.56 5.34 11.88
N SER A 67 13.07 5.97 12.94
CA SER A 67 11.79 6.71 12.96
C SER A 67 12.02 8.18 13.23
N LEU A 68 11.41 9.04 12.41
CA LEU A 68 11.38 10.50 12.59
C LEU A 68 10.30 10.97 13.58
N SER A 69 9.59 10.03 14.23
CA SER A 69 8.51 10.33 15.17
C SER A 69 9.04 10.59 16.57
N LEU A 70 8.79 11.78 17.13
CA LEU A 70 9.19 12.10 18.50
C LEU A 70 8.34 11.31 19.51
N ARG A 71 8.93 10.27 20.09
CA ARG A 71 8.27 9.41 21.09
C ARG A 71 8.93 9.63 22.46
N PRO A 72 8.23 10.16 23.47
CA PRO A 72 8.82 10.52 24.76
C PRO A 72 9.44 9.31 25.48
N LEU A 73 8.84 8.12 25.29
CA LEU A 73 9.39 6.89 25.86
C LEU A 73 10.70 6.48 25.17
N ALA A 74 10.81 6.61 23.85
CA ALA A 74 12.03 6.28 23.12
C ALA A 74 13.19 7.20 23.52
N LEU A 75 12.90 8.50 23.66
CA LEU A 75 13.84 9.50 24.15
C LEU A 75 14.32 9.19 25.56
N ALA A 76 13.43 8.79 26.46
CA ALA A 76 13.81 8.41 27.82
C ALA A 76 14.77 7.19 27.86
N HIS A 77 14.57 6.20 26.97
CA HIS A 77 15.49 5.05 26.88
C HIS A 77 16.86 5.49 26.35
N GLU A 78 16.89 6.37 25.36
CA GLU A 78 18.14 6.86 24.78
C GLU A 78 18.92 7.76 25.76
N GLU A 79 18.23 8.59 26.54
CA GLU A 79 18.82 9.36 27.65
C GLU A 79 19.47 8.45 28.69
N THR A 80 18.79 7.36 29.08
CA THR A 80 19.36 6.39 30.03
C THR A 80 20.57 5.64 29.47
N GLN A 81 20.67 5.47 28.15
CA GLN A 81 21.73 4.69 27.52
C GLN A 81 22.95 5.54 27.11
N LYS A 82 22.74 6.78 26.65
CA LYS A 82 23.81 7.69 26.19
C LYS A 82 24.32 8.65 27.28
N GLY A 83 23.63 8.76 28.42
CA GLY A 83 23.98 9.68 29.52
C GLY A 83 23.53 11.11 29.25
N GLU A 84 23.14 11.81 30.33
CA GLU A 84 22.57 13.16 30.30
C GLU A 84 23.45 14.14 29.49
N GLY A 85 22.94 14.62 28.34
CA GLY A 85 23.49 15.81 27.67
C GLY A 85 23.72 15.77 26.15
N ILE A 86 23.48 14.66 25.44
CA ILE A 86 23.82 14.53 23.99
C ILE A 86 22.59 14.62 23.06
N LEU A 87 21.44 15.10 23.53
CA LEU A 87 20.27 15.37 22.67
C LEU A 87 20.31 16.79 22.03
N SER A 88 21.50 17.40 21.92
CA SER A 88 21.69 18.78 21.45
C SER A 88 21.68 18.96 19.93
N THR A 89 21.72 17.88 19.16
CA THR A 89 21.61 17.94 17.70
C THR A 89 20.22 17.50 17.29
N SER A 90 19.47 18.40 16.66
CA SER A 90 18.09 18.17 16.20
C SER A 90 17.95 16.94 15.29
N GLU A 91 19.02 16.53 14.60
CA GLU A 91 19.03 15.35 13.74
C GLU A 91 19.13 14.03 14.51
N ASP A 92 19.89 13.98 15.62
CA ASP A 92 20.03 12.76 16.44
C ASP A 92 18.75 12.47 17.23
N VAL A 93 18.05 13.51 17.70
CA VAL A 93 16.76 13.38 18.40
C VAL A 93 15.68 12.82 17.45
N LEU A 94 15.79 13.14 16.15
CA LEU A 94 14.86 12.69 15.13
C LEU A 94 15.21 11.32 14.56
N GLN A 95 16.43 10.79 14.78
CA GLN A 95 16.85 9.53 14.18
C GLN A 95 17.10 8.46 15.24
N HIS A 96 16.04 8.04 15.95
CA HIS A 96 16.10 6.89 16.86
C HIS A 96 15.64 5.60 16.16
N VAL A 97 16.09 4.46 16.66
CA VAL A 97 15.71 3.13 16.15
C VAL A 97 14.31 2.80 16.64
N ASP A 98 13.38 2.52 15.72
CA ASP A 98 12.04 2.13 16.11
C ASP A 98 12.01 0.67 16.57
N MET A 99 11.54 0.44 17.79
CA MET A 99 11.41 -0.87 18.41
C MET A 99 9.96 -1.31 18.61
N VAL A 100 8.98 -0.43 18.35
CA VAL A 100 7.58 -0.66 18.71
C VAL A 100 6.78 -1.17 17.51
N SER A 101 7.12 -0.68 16.32
CA SER A 101 6.39 -1.03 15.11
C SER A 101 6.80 -2.42 14.59
N PRO A 102 5.84 -3.32 14.27
CA PRO A 102 6.17 -4.63 13.73
C PRO A 102 6.87 -4.47 12.36
N PRO A 103 8.02 -5.13 12.13
CA PRO A 103 8.87 -4.83 10.97
C PRO A 103 8.30 -5.33 9.63
N ALA A 104 7.36 -6.29 9.65
CA ALA A 104 6.90 -6.98 8.45
C ALA A 104 6.22 -6.04 7.43
N TYR A 105 5.32 -5.17 7.89
CA TYR A 105 4.58 -4.27 7.00
C TYR A 105 5.48 -3.16 6.41
N PRO A 106 6.30 -2.44 7.20
CA PRO A 106 7.25 -1.46 6.66
C PRO A 106 8.30 -2.08 5.74
N LEU A 107 8.78 -3.30 6.00
CA LEU A 107 9.68 -4.02 5.09
C LEU A 107 9.04 -4.24 3.72
N PHE A 108 7.82 -4.78 3.71
CA PHE A 108 7.08 -5.01 2.47
C PHE A 108 6.85 -3.71 1.70
N LEU A 109 6.45 -2.65 2.39
CA LEU A 109 6.22 -1.35 1.80
C LEU A 109 7.51 -0.72 1.26
N SER A 110 8.64 -0.89 1.96
CA SER A 110 9.96 -0.40 1.51
C SER A 110 10.45 -1.09 0.23
N LEU A 111 10.17 -2.38 0.09
CA LEU A 111 10.50 -3.15 -1.11
C LEU A 111 9.70 -2.63 -2.30
N TRP A 112 8.42 -2.33 -2.08
CA TRP A 112 7.58 -1.71 -3.08
C TRP A 112 8.03 -0.29 -3.44
N MET A 113 8.45 0.51 -2.44
CA MET A 113 9.01 1.85 -2.63
C MET A 113 10.30 1.88 -3.42
N ARG A 114 11.03 0.77 -3.43
CA ARG A 114 12.23 0.63 -4.24
C ARG A 114 11.95 0.25 -5.69
N ILE A 115 10.78 -0.34 -5.96
CA ILE A 115 10.37 -0.79 -7.30
C ILE A 115 9.67 0.32 -8.07
N LEU A 116 8.84 1.13 -7.41
CA LEU A 116 8.16 2.27 -8.04
C LEU A 116 8.85 3.60 -7.71
N PRO A 117 8.86 4.57 -8.64
CA PRO A 117 9.35 5.90 -8.35
C PRO A 117 8.35 6.62 -7.43
N PHE A 118 8.71 6.79 -6.16
CA PHE A 118 7.97 7.63 -5.22
C PHE A 118 8.55 9.04 -5.26
N GLU A 119 7.74 10.02 -5.67
CA GLU A 119 8.11 11.44 -5.57
C GLU A 119 7.66 11.98 -4.22
N TRP A 120 8.64 12.36 -3.41
CA TRP A 120 8.42 12.87 -2.05
C TRP A 120 8.50 14.39 -1.96
N GLU A 121 8.66 15.07 -3.09
CA GLU A 121 8.73 16.53 -3.15
C GLU A 121 7.32 17.10 -3.04
N ILE A 122 7.05 17.78 -1.92
CA ILE A 122 5.82 18.55 -1.77
C ILE A 122 6.02 19.86 -2.55
N PRO A 123 5.24 20.14 -3.61
CA PRO A 123 5.37 21.40 -4.33
C PRO A 123 5.11 22.56 -3.36
N SER A 124 6.13 23.40 -3.16
CA SER A 124 6.19 24.50 -2.20
C SER A 124 5.25 25.66 -2.52
N HIS A 125 4.68 25.68 -3.72
CA HIS A 125 3.71 26.67 -4.15
C HIS A 125 2.32 26.05 -4.09
N ARG A 126 1.40 26.74 -3.40
CA ARG A 126 -0.05 26.59 -3.42
C ARG A 126 -0.53 26.40 -4.86
N SER A 127 -0.41 25.18 -5.37
CA SER A 127 -0.99 24.79 -6.62
C SER A 127 -2.47 24.68 -6.33
N GLU A 128 -3.27 25.41 -7.08
CA GLU A 128 -4.73 25.42 -6.93
C GLU A 128 -5.34 24.01 -7.13
N ASN A 129 -4.51 23.03 -7.53
CA ASN A 129 -4.84 21.63 -7.79
C ASN A 129 -4.03 20.64 -6.93
N PHE A 130 -3.50 21.03 -5.76
CA PHE A 130 -2.93 20.06 -4.80
C PHE A 130 -4.08 19.25 -4.17
N THR A 131 -4.57 18.27 -4.92
CA THR A 131 -5.71 17.45 -4.48
C THR A 131 -5.25 16.26 -3.65
N ARG A 132 -4.11 15.62 -3.99
CA ARG A 132 -3.60 14.42 -3.31
C ARG A 132 -2.09 14.25 -3.39
N TYR A 133 -1.51 13.73 -2.32
CA TYR A 133 -0.10 13.37 -2.25
C TYR A 133 0.13 12.02 -2.98
N GLN A 134 1.01 12.00 -3.98
CA GLN A 134 1.23 10.82 -4.85
C GLN A 134 1.61 9.55 -4.07
N PRO A 135 2.50 9.60 -3.05
CA PRO A 135 2.85 8.42 -2.26
C PRO A 135 1.65 7.74 -1.59
N GLU A 136 0.69 8.53 -1.09
CA GLU A 136 -0.52 8.00 -0.44
C GLU A 136 -1.39 7.22 -1.42
N VAL A 137 -1.55 7.74 -2.64
CA VAL A 137 -2.32 7.07 -3.69
C VAL A 137 -1.68 5.75 -4.09
N LEU A 138 -0.34 5.72 -4.24
CA LEU A 138 0.39 4.50 -4.56
C LEU A 138 0.25 3.43 -3.47
N ILE A 139 0.34 3.84 -2.20
CA ILE A 139 0.19 2.93 -1.06
C ILE A 139 -1.25 2.40 -0.97
N SER A 140 -2.26 3.22 -1.28
CA SER A 140 -3.66 2.79 -1.34
C SER A 140 -3.87 1.62 -2.30
N PHE A 141 -3.26 1.67 -3.51
CA PHE A 141 -3.37 0.57 -4.47
C PHE A 141 -2.79 -0.74 -3.94
N ILE A 142 -1.67 -0.68 -3.22
CA ILE A 142 -1.07 -1.87 -2.58
C ILE A 142 -2.04 -2.45 -1.55
N ASN A 143 -2.58 -1.60 -0.67
CA ASN A 143 -3.49 -2.01 0.39
C ASN A 143 -4.79 -2.59 -0.17
N GLN A 144 -5.32 -2.04 -1.27
CA GLN A 144 -6.44 -2.62 -2.01
C GLN A 144 -6.09 -3.98 -2.61
N GLY A 145 -4.88 -4.14 -3.14
CA GLY A 145 -4.37 -5.44 -3.60
C GLY A 145 -4.31 -6.47 -2.48
N LEU A 146 -3.77 -6.10 -1.31
CA LEU A 146 -3.74 -6.96 -0.12
C LEU A 146 -5.15 -7.33 0.37
N PHE A 147 -6.10 -6.39 0.31
CA PHE A 147 -7.49 -6.64 0.64
C PHE A 147 -8.13 -7.67 -0.31
N LEU A 148 -7.94 -7.53 -1.62
CA LEU A 148 -8.41 -8.52 -2.60
C LEU A 148 -7.75 -9.89 -2.40
N LEU A 149 -6.44 -9.90 -2.13
CA LEU A 149 -5.71 -11.13 -1.83
C LEU A 149 -6.28 -11.81 -0.58
N ASN A 150 -6.58 -11.05 0.47
CA ASN A 150 -7.20 -11.56 1.68
C ASN A 150 -8.57 -12.21 1.37
N GLY A 151 -9.43 -11.54 0.60
CA GLY A 151 -10.71 -12.11 0.17
C GLY A 151 -10.55 -13.41 -0.62
N LEU A 152 -9.55 -13.48 -1.52
CA LEU A 152 -9.22 -14.73 -2.22
C LEU A 152 -8.75 -15.82 -1.26
N MET A 153 -7.88 -15.51 -0.30
CA MET A 153 -7.43 -16.47 0.69
C MET A 153 -8.58 -16.99 1.55
N VAL A 154 -9.49 -16.11 1.98
CA VAL A 154 -10.71 -16.48 2.71
C VAL A 154 -11.59 -17.38 1.85
N PHE A 155 -11.79 -17.07 0.57
CA PHE A 155 -12.52 -17.91 -0.37
C PHE A 155 -11.89 -19.31 -0.51
N TYR A 156 -10.58 -19.39 -0.74
CA TYR A 156 -9.87 -20.66 -0.84
C TYR A 156 -9.91 -21.47 0.46
N LEU A 157 -9.82 -20.79 1.61
CA LEU A 157 -9.91 -21.44 2.91
C LEU A 157 -11.32 -21.97 3.17
N GLY A 158 -12.35 -21.18 2.85
CA GLY A 158 -13.75 -21.58 2.93
C GLY A 158 -14.05 -22.79 2.04
N ARG A 159 -13.56 -22.78 0.79
CA ARG A 159 -13.71 -23.91 -0.15
C ARG A 159 -12.93 -25.15 0.29
N LYS A 160 -11.80 -24.99 0.99
CA LYS A 160 -10.99 -26.11 1.47
C LYS A 160 -11.55 -26.76 2.75
N LEU A 161 -12.13 -25.96 3.65
CA LEU A 161 -12.69 -26.45 4.91
C LEU A 161 -14.17 -26.87 4.81
N PHE A 162 -14.93 -26.23 3.93
CA PHE A 162 -16.38 -26.39 3.82
C PHE A 162 -16.77 -26.64 2.34
N ASP A 163 -17.77 -25.91 1.85
CA ASP A 163 -18.32 -26.01 0.49
C ASP A 163 -18.25 -24.66 -0.24
N ASP A 164 -18.44 -24.71 -1.57
CA ASP A 164 -18.43 -23.53 -2.44
C ASP A 164 -19.44 -22.46 -2.01
N SER A 165 -20.62 -22.85 -1.51
CA SER A 165 -21.63 -21.91 -1.02
C SER A 165 -21.13 -21.10 0.19
N VAL A 166 -20.41 -21.73 1.12
CA VAL A 166 -19.85 -21.06 2.30
C VAL A 166 -18.70 -20.16 1.89
N ALA A 167 -17.88 -20.58 0.93
CA ALA A 167 -16.78 -19.77 0.40
C ALA A 167 -17.29 -18.45 -0.22
N TRP A 168 -18.35 -18.50 -1.02
CA TRP A 168 -18.95 -17.30 -1.61
C TRP A 168 -19.60 -16.38 -0.57
N MET A 169 -20.27 -16.94 0.45
CA MET A 169 -20.84 -16.13 1.54
C MET A 169 -19.75 -15.44 2.37
N SER A 170 -18.67 -16.15 2.71
CA SER A 170 -17.56 -15.60 3.49
C SER A 170 -16.73 -14.55 2.74
N MET A 171 -16.70 -14.58 1.41
CA MET A 171 -16.03 -13.56 0.61
C MET A 171 -16.90 -12.29 0.45
N ALA A 172 -18.22 -12.44 0.50
CA ALA A 172 -19.17 -11.35 0.28
C ALA A 172 -19.56 -10.60 1.57
N CYS A 173 -19.44 -11.25 2.74
CA CYS A 173 -19.58 -10.65 4.07
C CYS A 173 -18.32 -9.88 4.47
#